data_AF-A0A7S2CBF1-F1
#
_entry.id   AF-A0A7S2CBF1-F1
#
_cell.length_a   1.000
_cell.length_b   1.000
_cell.length_c   1.000
_cell.angle_alpha   90.00
_cell.angle_beta   90.00
_cell.angle_gamma   90.00
#
_symmetry.space_group_name_H-M   'P 1'
#
loop_
_entity.id
_entity.type
_entity.pdbx_description
1 polymer ?
#
loop_
_entity_poly.entity_id
_entity_poly.type
_entity_poly.pdbx_seq_one_letter_code
_entity_poly.pdbx_strand_id
1 'polypeptide(L)'
;TSAVCCVVRLRLWVTANMGTGASSTGVIVPQEKRTRFQAKLLDMEHLNELQKLRLLEQMSYVLRKHDKPDIQHRAAAKLQALQRKRMIKKKQAKGGSGRTLHTLYDSFLKTYGQEKMTPTLFVKFCKDSNIINNRFNAKDCEMAWTKACGKEKNISYPNFSDLLDAVAIMKNVSYAELATHILLNNQNET
;
A
#
# COMPACT_ATOMS: atom_id res chain seq x y z
N THR A 1 -25.00 -52.76 26.49
CA THR A 1 -24.64 -53.29 25.16
C THR A 1 -25.26 -52.54 23.98
N SER A 2 -26.42 -51.88 24.13
CA SER A 2 -27.11 -51.17 23.02
C SER A 2 -26.32 -49.99 22.39
N ALA A 3 -25.69 -49.12 23.20
CA ALA A 3 -25.01 -47.91 22.69
C ALA A 3 -23.78 -48.19 21.81
N VAL A 4 -23.00 -49.23 22.14
CA VAL A 4 -21.81 -49.63 21.37
C VAL A 4 -22.22 -50.17 19.99
N CYS A 5 -23.33 -50.89 19.92
CA CYS A 5 -23.88 -51.40 18.66
C CYS A 5 -24.33 -50.25 17.75
N CYS A 6 -24.89 -49.18 18.33
CA CYS A 6 -25.35 -48.00 17.61
C CYS A 6 -24.18 -47.22 16.97
N VAL A 7 -23.08 -47.01 17.72
CA VAL A 7 -21.87 -46.32 17.22
C VAL A 7 -21.19 -47.10 16.10
N VAL A 8 -21.12 -48.43 16.23
CA VAL A 8 -20.54 -49.30 15.18
C VAL A 8 -21.39 -49.28 13.91
N ARG A 9 -22.73 -49.34 14.03
CA ARG A 9 -23.65 -49.21 12.89
C ARG A 9 -23.54 -47.84 12.21
N LEU A 10 -23.42 -46.77 12.99
CA LEU A 10 -23.29 -45.41 12.45
C LEU A 10 -21.96 -45.25 11.71
N ARG A 11 -20.86 -45.79 12.25
CA ARG A 11 -19.54 -45.79 11.59
C ARG A 11 -19.57 -46.58 10.29
N LEU A 12 -20.17 -47.78 10.29
CA LEU A 12 -20.37 -48.60 9.09
C LEU A 12 -21.24 -47.90 8.04
N TRP A 13 -22.32 -47.23 8.47
CA TRP A 13 -23.19 -46.46 7.58
C TRP A 13 -22.46 -45.25 6.98
N VAL A 14 -21.68 -44.51 7.76
CA VAL A 14 -20.87 -43.40 7.26
C VAL A 14 -19.85 -43.92 6.24
N THR A 15 -19.15 -45.02 6.51
CA THR A 15 -18.20 -45.59 5.54
C THR A 15 -18.87 -46.13 4.28
N ALA A 16 -20.06 -46.73 4.39
CA ALA A 16 -20.78 -47.28 3.24
C ALA A 16 -21.41 -46.19 2.36
N ASN A 17 -21.96 -45.12 2.95
CA ASN A 17 -22.63 -44.05 2.21
C ASN A 17 -21.70 -42.90 1.78
N MET A 18 -20.53 -42.76 2.41
CA MET A 18 -19.54 -41.76 1.97
C MET A 18 -18.64 -42.25 0.84
N GLY A 19 -18.78 -43.50 0.39
CA GLY A 19 -18.19 -44.01 -0.84
C GLY A 19 -16.68 -43.83 -0.92
N THR A 20 -15.92 -44.88 -0.65
CA THR A 20 -14.50 -44.98 -1.04
C THR A 20 -14.39 -45.16 -2.56
N GLY A 21 -14.96 -44.23 -3.32
CA GLY A 21 -14.74 -44.11 -4.74
C GLY A 21 -13.43 -43.37 -4.95
N ALA A 22 -12.37 -44.13 -5.21
CA ALA A 22 -11.10 -43.60 -5.72
C ALA A 22 -11.31 -43.08 -7.16
N SER A 23 -12.05 -42.00 -7.33
CA SER A 23 -12.10 -41.23 -8.57
C SER A 23 -11.52 -39.86 -8.28
N SER A 24 -10.37 -39.59 -8.89
CA SER A 24 -9.50 -38.42 -8.67
C SER A 24 -10.04 -37.12 -9.26
N THR A 25 -11.32 -37.07 -9.62
CA THR A 25 -11.99 -35.83 -10.01
C THR A 25 -12.65 -35.25 -8.77
N GLY A 26 -12.31 -34.02 -8.41
CA GLY A 26 -12.78 -33.34 -7.22
C GLY A 26 -14.30 -33.18 -7.22
N VAL A 27 -15.01 -34.19 -6.72
CA VAL A 27 -16.45 -34.12 -6.47
C VAL A 27 -16.61 -33.32 -5.19
N ILE A 28 -16.98 -32.05 -5.36
CA ILE A 28 -17.55 -31.21 -4.30
C ILE A 28 -18.60 -32.06 -3.59
N VAL A 29 -18.39 -32.38 -2.32
CA VAL A 29 -19.37 -33.12 -1.52
C VAL A 29 -20.68 -32.31 -1.61
N PRO A 30 -21.75 -32.83 -2.23
CA PRO A 30 -22.95 -32.05 -2.46
C PRO A 30 -23.46 -31.56 -1.11
N GLN A 31 -23.72 -30.25 -1.00
CA GLN A 31 -24.17 -29.60 0.23
C GLN A 31 -25.41 -30.31 0.82
N GLU A 32 -26.19 -30.97 -0.06
CA GLU A 32 -27.31 -31.85 0.22
C GLU A 32 -27.00 -33.08 1.12
N LYS A 33 -25.79 -33.64 1.06
CA LYS A 33 -25.38 -34.76 1.93
C LYS A 33 -25.19 -34.31 3.39
N ARG A 34 -24.77 -33.05 3.58
CA ARG A 34 -24.56 -32.47 4.92
C ARG A 34 -25.90 -32.19 5.61
N THR A 35 -26.86 -31.63 4.88
CA THR A 35 -28.21 -31.34 5.39
C THR A 35 -28.99 -32.63 5.69
N ARG A 36 -28.91 -33.66 4.84
CA ARG A 36 -29.53 -34.97 5.12
C ARG A 36 -28.98 -35.65 6.38
N PHE A 37 -27.69 -35.50 6.66
CA PHE A 37 -27.11 -36.07 7.88
C PHE A 37 -27.51 -35.29 9.13
N GLN A 38 -27.52 -33.96 9.06
CA GLN A 38 -28.02 -33.11 10.16
C GLN A 38 -29.48 -33.43 10.51
N ALA A 39 -30.34 -33.60 9.49
CA ALA A 39 -31.73 -34.00 9.69
C ALA A 39 -31.84 -35.37 10.39
N LYS A 40 -31.07 -36.37 9.95
CA LYS A 40 -31.03 -37.70 10.61
C LYS A 40 -30.49 -37.69 12.04
N LEU A 41 -29.59 -36.77 12.37
CA LEU A 41 -29.05 -36.61 13.72
C LEU A 41 -30.08 -36.01 14.68
N LEU A 42 -30.89 -35.07 14.19
CA LEU A 42 -31.98 -34.46 14.94
C LEU A 42 -33.11 -35.45 15.23
N ASP A 43 -33.36 -36.37 14.29
CA ASP A 43 -34.37 -37.44 14.40
C ASP A 43 -34.02 -38.54 15.42
N MET A 44 -32.78 -38.58 15.91
CA MET A 44 -32.38 -39.54 16.94
C MET A 44 -32.71 -39.01 18.35
N GLU A 45 -33.98 -39.14 18.74
CA GLU A 45 -34.51 -38.69 20.05
C GLU A 45 -33.83 -39.36 21.25
N HIS A 46 -33.23 -40.53 21.06
CA HIS A 46 -32.65 -41.32 22.15
C HIS A 46 -31.22 -40.90 22.54
N LEU A 47 -30.59 -39.99 21.80
CA LEU A 47 -29.26 -39.49 22.14
C LEU A 47 -29.33 -38.23 22.99
N ASN A 48 -28.53 -38.21 24.06
CA ASN A 48 -28.32 -37.02 24.87
C ASN A 48 -27.68 -35.91 24.01
N GLU A 49 -28.08 -34.65 24.20
CA GLU A 49 -27.58 -33.48 23.47
C GLU A 49 -26.04 -33.40 23.45
N LEU A 50 -25.38 -33.78 24.54
CA LEU A 50 -23.92 -33.82 24.61
C LEU A 50 -23.30 -34.82 23.61
N GLN A 51 -23.98 -35.94 23.36
CA GLN A 51 -23.54 -36.95 22.40
C GLN A 51 -23.75 -36.48 20.96
N LYS A 52 -24.85 -35.78 20.69
CA LYS A 52 -25.12 -35.16 19.38
C LYS A 52 -24.04 -34.11 19.04
N LEU A 53 -23.67 -33.26 19.99
CA LEU A 53 -22.61 -32.25 19.80
C LEU A 53 -21.24 -32.88 19.50
N ARG A 54 -20.82 -33.92 20.24
CA ARG A 54 -19.56 -34.62 19.94
C ARG A 54 -19.55 -35.24 18.55
N LEU A 55 -20.69 -35.77 18.10
CA LEU A 55 -20.82 -36.36 16.77
C LEU A 55 -20.74 -35.31 15.66
N LEU A 56 -21.39 -34.16 15.86
CA LEU A 56 -21.27 -33.00 14.97
C LEU A 56 -19.83 -32.49 14.88
N GLU A 57 -19.14 -32.42 16.01
CA GLU A 57 -17.75 -31.96 16.07
C GLU A 57 -16.81 -32.91 15.31
N GLN A 58 -16.92 -34.22 15.54
CA GLN A 58 -16.14 -35.25 14.85
C GLN A 58 -16.35 -35.18 13.32
N MET A 59 -17.57 -34.93 12.87
CA MET A 59 -17.84 -34.79 11.44
C MET A 59 -17.31 -33.48 10.87
N SER A 60 -17.41 -32.37 11.60
CA SER A 60 -16.82 -31.10 11.18
C SER A 60 -15.31 -31.21 10.96
N TYR A 61 -14.65 -32.06 11.77
CA TYR A 61 -13.22 -32.32 11.68
C TYR A 61 -12.87 -33.14 10.44
N VAL A 62 -13.65 -34.19 10.13
CA VAL A 62 -13.47 -35.00 8.92
C VAL A 62 -13.69 -34.17 7.65
N LEU A 63 -14.71 -33.30 7.63
CA LEU A 63 -14.96 -32.41 6.50
C LEU A 63 -13.84 -31.39 6.31
N ARG A 64 -13.34 -30.76 7.39
CA ARG A 64 -12.22 -29.80 7.32
C ARG A 64 -10.91 -30.40 6.79
N LYS A 65 -10.67 -31.71 6.97
CA LYS A 65 -9.47 -32.38 6.42
C LYS A 65 -9.49 -32.51 4.89
N HIS A 66 -10.66 -32.43 4.26
CA HIS A 66 -10.80 -32.59 2.81
C HIS A 66 -10.85 -31.28 2.03
N ASP A 67 -11.05 -30.14 2.69
CA ASP A 67 -10.98 -28.81 2.08
C ASP A 67 -9.53 -28.34 1.95
N LYS A 68 -8.71 -29.06 1.17
CA LYS A 68 -7.53 -28.41 0.59
C LYS A 68 -8.05 -27.35 -0.37
N PRO A 69 -7.64 -26.07 -0.24
CA PRO A 69 -8.13 -25.02 -1.14
C PRO A 69 -7.86 -25.46 -2.57
N ASP A 70 -8.94 -25.56 -3.34
CA ASP A 70 -8.91 -26.00 -4.72
C ASP A 70 -7.80 -25.27 -5.49
N ILE A 71 -7.12 -25.98 -6.37
CA ILE A 71 -6.01 -25.46 -7.18
C ILE A 71 -6.44 -24.17 -7.91
N GLN A 72 -7.73 -24.07 -8.24
CA GLN A 72 -8.37 -22.90 -8.82
C GLN A 72 -8.34 -21.67 -7.91
N HIS A 73 -8.60 -21.81 -6.60
CA HIS A 73 -8.51 -20.72 -5.64
C HIS A 73 -7.06 -20.21 -5.49
N ARG A 74 -6.07 -21.10 -5.60
CA ARG A 74 -4.66 -20.72 -5.55
C ARG A 74 -4.22 -19.94 -6.81
N ALA A 75 -4.77 -20.28 -7.97
CA ALA A 75 -4.54 -19.54 -9.21
C ALA A 75 -5.18 -18.14 -9.18
N ALA A 76 -6.43 -18.03 -8.71
CA ALA A 76 -7.13 -16.76 -8.55
C ALA A 76 -6.41 -15.80 -7.57
N ALA A 77 -5.95 -16.33 -6.42
CA ALA A 77 -5.18 -15.55 -5.46
C ALA A 77 -3.84 -15.02 -6.03
N LYS A 78 -3.14 -15.84 -6.85
CA LYS A 78 -1.91 -15.41 -7.53
C LYS A 78 -2.17 -14.29 -8.55
N LEU A 79 -3.27 -14.38 -9.32
CA LEU A 79 -3.67 -13.35 -10.28
C LEU A 79 -3.98 -12.02 -9.59
N GLN A 80 -4.72 -12.04 -8.47
CA GLN A 80 -5.00 -10.84 -7.68
C GLN A 80 -3.72 -10.22 -7.10
N ALA A 81 -2.78 -11.03 -6.62
CA ALA A 81 -1.49 -10.55 -6.12
C ALA A 81 -0.66 -9.86 -7.22
N LEU A 82 -0.64 -10.42 -8.44
CA LEU A 82 0.03 -9.81 -9.59
C LEU A 82 -0.61 -8.49 -10.01
N GLN A 83 -1.94 -8.41 -10.04
CA GLN A 83 -2.66 -7.17 -10.33
C GLN A 83 -2.33 -6.07 -9.30
N ARG A 84 -2.30 -6.40 -8.00
CA ARG A 84 -1.90 -5.46 -6.94
C ARG A 84 -0.47 -4.95 -7.14
N LYS A 85 0.49 -5.84 -7.45
CA LYS A 85 1.88 -5.44 -7.75
C LYS A 85 1.96 -4.52 -8.96
N ARG A 86 1.19 -4.77 -10.02
CA ARG A 86 1.12 -3.90 -11.22
C ARG A 86 0.52 -2.53 -10.89
N MET A 87 -0.51 -2.45 -10.05
CA MET A 87 -1.11 -1.19 -9.63
C MET A 87 -0.15 -0.34 -8.78
N ILE A 88 0.63 -0.96 -7.89
CA ILE A 88 1.67 -0.27 -7.12
C ILE A 88 2.78 0.25 -8.04
N LYS A 89 3.27 -0.58 -8.97
CA LYS A 89 4.30 -0.17 -9.94
C LYS A 89 3.80 0.95 -10.88
N LYS A 90 2.53 0.92 -11.29
CA LYS A 90 1.92 1.97 -12.12
C LYS A 90 1.71 3.28 -11.35
N LYS A 91 1.41 3.23 -10.04
CA LYS A 91 1.42 4.41 -9.16
C LYS A 91 2.84 4.99 -9.03
N GLN A 92 3.85 4.14 -8.87
CA GLN A 92 5.26 4.57 -8.82
C GLN A 92 5.75 5.13 -10.17
N ALA A 93 5.28 4.62 -11.31
CA ALA A 93 5.67 5.11 -12.63
C ALA A 93 4.96 6.43 -13.05
N LYS A 94 3.82 6.78 -12.42
CA LYS A 94 3.14 8.07 -12.63
C LYS A 94 3.58 9.16 -11.65
N GLY A 95 4.25 8.82 -10.57
CA GLY A 95 5.13 9.75 -9.87
C GLY A 95 6.40 9.85 -10.69
N GLY A 96 6.38 10.68 -11.75
CA GLY A 96 7.62 11.08 -12.40
C GLY A 96 8.61 11.48 -11.32
N SER A 97 9.90 11.21 -11.55
CA SER A 97 11.01 11.71 -10.73
C SER A 97 11.11 13.24 -10.81
N GLY A 98 9.98 13.94 -10.72
CA GLY A 98 9.89 15.38 -10.55
C GLY A 98 10.38 15.65 -9.16
N ARG A 99 11.69 15.88 -9.05
CA ARG A 99 12.24 16.66 -7.94
C ARG A 99 11.31 17.87 -7.81
N THR A 100 10.58 17.95 -6.72
CA THR A 100 9.79 19.12 -6.41
C THR A 100 10.74 20.17 -5.84
N LEU A 101 10.37 21.45 -5.94
CA LEU A 101 11.16 22.50 -5.28
C LEU A 101 11.32 22.23 -3.78
N HIS A 102 10.34 21.58 -3.14
CA HIS A 102 10.43 21.16 -1.75
C HIS A 102 11.59 20.19 -1.51
N THR A 103 11.67 19.12 -2.31
CA THR A 103 12.77 18.14 -2.15
C THR A 103 14.14 18.76 -2.40
N LEU A 104 14.21 19.74 -3.29
CA LEU A 104 15.44 20.44 -3.63
C LEU A 104 15.85 21.42 -2.52
N TYR A 105 14.89 22.15 -1.95
CA TYR A 105 15.08 22.97 -0.76
C TYR A 105 15.59 22.14 0.42
N ASP A 106 14.94 21.00 0.72
CA ASP A 106 15.36 20.11 1.81
C ASP A 106 16.75 19.52 1.58
N SER A 107 17.05 19.12 0.34
CA SER A 107 18.37 18.59 -0.01
C SER A 107 19.44 19.66 0.19
N PHE A 108 19.17 20.90 -0.23
CA PHE A 108 20.08 22.01 -0.05
C PHE A 108 20.37 22.26 1.43
N LEU A 109 19.32 22.36 2.25
CA LEU A 109 19.45 22.55 3.70
C LEU A 109 20.25 21.43 4.37
N LYS A 110 20.04 20.17 3.97
CA LYS A 110 20.80 19.01 4.47
C LYS A 110 22.29 19.11 4.14
N THR A 111 22.64 19.53 2.92
CA THR A 111 24.04 19.69 2.51
C THR A 111 24.80 20.67 3.41
N TYR A 112 24.12 21.72 3.88
CA TYR A 112 24.72 22.75 4.75
C TYR A 112 24.45 22.54 6.25
N GLY A 113 23.75 21.47 6.64
CA GLY A 113 23.42 21.16 8.03
C GLY A 113 22.56 22.23 8.71
N GLN A 114 21.71 22.93 7.95
CA GLN A 114 20.81 23.96 8.48
C GLN A 114 19.36 23.45 8.45
N GLU A 115 18.55 23.85 9.45
CA GLU A 115 17.11 23.52 9.47
C GLU A 115 16.28 24.55 8.70
N LYS A 116 16.77 25.80 8.60
CA LYS A 116 16.10 26.91 7.94
C LYS A 116 17.05 27.62 6.99
N MET A 117 16.50 28.22 5.93
CA MET A 117 17.29 28.94 4.95
C MET A 117 17.66 30.33 5.50
N THR A 118 18.94 30.67 5.42
CA THR A 118 19.50 32.00 5.76
C THR A 118 19.71 32.84 4.51
N PRO A 119 19.88 34.18 4.61
CA PRO A 119 20.02 35.04 3.43
C PRO A 119 21.28 34.68 2.63
N THR A 120 22.37 34.36 3.32
CA THR A 120 23.65 33.95 2.71
C THR A 120 23.51 32.62 1.98
N LEU A 121 22.75 31.69 2.56
CA LEU A 121 22.48 30.38 1.95
C LEU A 121 21.59 30.53 0.71
N PHE A 122 20.62 31.44 0.74
CA PHE A 122 19.79 31.75 -0.44
C PHE A 122 20.57 32.40 -1.58
N VAL A 123 21.52 33.29 -1.29
CA VAL A 123 22.38 33.84 -2.34
C VAL A 123 23.22 32.73 -2.99
N LYS A 124 23.72 31.75 -2.21
CA LYS A 124 24.39 30.56 -2.76
C LYS A 124 23.43 29.72 -3.61
N PHE A 125 22.23 29.47 -3.11
CA PHE A 125 21.18 28.77 -3.85
C PHE A 125 20.91 29.39 -5.23
N CYS A 126 20.81 30.72 -5.29
CA CYS A 126 20.63 31.45 -6.54
C CYS A 126 21.84 31.39 -7.47
N LYS A 127 23.06 31.23 -6.93
CA LYS A 127 24.28 30.99 -7.72
C LYS A 127 24.28 29.58 -8.29
N ASP A 128 24.07 28.58 -7.45
CA ASP A 128 24.10 27.16 -7.84
C ASP A 128 23.00 26.85 -8.87
N SER A 129 21.84 27.49 -8.73
CA SER A 129 20.73 27.36 -9.70
C SER A 129 20.90 28.20 -10.97
N ASN A 130 22.02 28.94 -11.12
CA ASN A 130 22.29 29.90 -12.20
C ASN A 130 21.13 30.90 -12.43
N ILE A 131 20.53 31.37 -11.33
CA ILE A 131 19.51 32.42 -11.37
C ILE A 131 20.18 33.79 -11.51
N ILE A 132 21.37 33.94 -10.92
CA ILE A 132 22.19 35.15 -11.00
C ILE A 132 22.78 35.27 -12.40
N ASN A 133 22.41 36.35 -13.08
CA ASN A 133 22.85 36.68 -14.43
C ASN A 133 23.40 38.12 -14.42
N ASN A 134 24.00 38.59 -15.51
CA ASN A 134 24.50 39.98 -15.61
C ASN A 134 23.42 41.06 -15.35
N ARG A 135 22.13 40.70 -15.48
CA ARG A 135 20.99 41.60 -15.18
C ARG A 135 20.41 41.44 -13.78
N PHE A 136 20.73 40.38 -13.07
CA PHE A 136 20.18 40.06 -11.75
C PHE A 136 21.33 39.62 -10.84
N ASN A 137 21.81 40.55 -10.02
CA ASN A 137 23.02 40.40 -9.23
C ASN A 137 22.71 39.89 -7.81
N ALA A 138 23.75 39.54 -7.06
CA ALA A 138 23.60 39.11 -5.66
C ALA A 138 22.89 40.16 -4.78
N LYS A 139 23.09 41.46 -5.05
CA LYS A 139 22.38 42.55 -4.36
C LYS A 139 20.88 42.52 -4.63
N ASP A 140 20.48 42.14 -5.84
CA ASP A 140 19.07 42.01 -6.21
C ASP A 140 18.43 40.81 -5.51
N CYS A 141 19.18 39.71 -5.31
CA CYS A 141 18.74 38.59 -4.47
C CYS A 141 18.49 39.02 -3.02
N GLU A 142 19.41 39.80 -2.43
CA GLU A 142 19.25 40.33 -1.06
C GLU A 142 18.08 41.30 -0.96
N MET A 143 17.83 42.10 -1.99
CA MET A 143 16.66 42.96 -2.07
C MET A 143 15.36 42.15 -2.17
N ALA A 144 15.32 41.08 -2.96
CA ALA A 144 14.19 40.15 -3.03
C ALA A 144 13.93 39.51 -1.65
N TRP A 145 14.99 39.10 -0.95
CA TRP A 145 14.91 38.58 0.41
C TRP A 145 14.25 39.57 1.37
N THR A 146 14.75 40.81 1.37
CA THR A 146 14.25 41.86 2.26
C THR A 146 12.78 42.17 1.98
N LYS A 147 12.36 42.12 0.72
CA LYS A 147 10.96 42.33 0.32
C LYS A 147 10.03 41.20 0.76
N ALA A 148 10.44 39.94 0.62
CA ALA A 148 9.60 38.79 0.95
C ALA A 148 9.57 38.48 2.45
N CYS A 149 10.72 38.58 3.13
CA CYS A 149 10.88 38.11 4.51
C CYS A 149 10.91 39.26 5.55
N GLY A 150 11.04 40.51 5.10
CA GLY A 150 11.12 41.67 5.98
C GLY A 150 12.30 41.58 6.96
N LYS A 151 11.99 41.47 8.26
CA LYS A 151 12.98 41.43 9.35
C LYS A 151 13.39 40.01 9.77
N GLU A 152 12.79 38.97 9.19
CA GLU A 152 13.11 37.60 9.56
C GLU A 152 14.49 37.18 9.04
N LYS A 153 15.30 36.60 9.94
CA LYS A 153 16.64 36.13 9.60
C LYS A 153 16.64 34.75 8.94
N ASN A 154 15.63 33.93 9.22
CA ASN A 154 15.56 32.54 8.79
C ASN A 154 14.15 32.25 8.28
N ILE A 155 14.03 31.60 7.13
CA ILE A 155 12.72 31.26 6.54
C ILE A 155 12.49 29.76 6.45
N SER A 156 11.21 29.39 6.54
CA SER A 156 10.67 28.06 6.27
C SER A 156 10.22 27.95 4.81
N TYR A 157 9.99 26.72 4.34
CA TYR A 157 9.57 26.45 2.96
C TYR A 157 8.38 27.28 2.41
N PRO A 158 7.28 27.56 3.15
CA PRO A 158 6.19 28.38 2.60
C PRO A 158 6.65 29.79 2.22
N ASN A 159 7.52 30.41 3.02
CA ASN A 159 8.04 31.74 2.71
C ASN A 159 9.06 31.70 1.56
N PHE A 160 9.63 30.52 1.28
CA PHE A 160 10.53 30.32 0.15
C PHE A 160 9.80 30.37 -1.20
N SER A 161 8.55 29.93 -1.31
CA SER A 161 7.78 30.12 -2.55
C SER A 161 7.49 31.59 -2.84
N ASP A 162 7.14 32.37 -1.81
CA ASP A 162 6.88 33.81 -1.94
C ASP A 162 8.15 34.57 -2.33
N LEU A 163 9.29 34.12 -1.78
CA LEU A 163 10.61 34.64 -2.15
C LEU A 163 10.94 34.38 -3.62
N LEU A 164 10.63 33.18 -4.13
CA LEU A 164 10.83 32.87 -5.55
C LEU A 164 9.89 33.67 -6.46
N ASP A 165 8.68 33.97 -6.00
CA ASP A 165 7.77 34.87 -6.72
C ASP A 165 8.32 36.29 -6.81
N ALA A 166 8.87 36.82 -5.71
CA ALA A 166 9.56 38.12 -5.72
C ALA A 166 10.75 38.15 -6.69
N VAL A 167 11.53 37.05 -6.77
CA VAL A 167 12.62 36.90 -7.75
C VAL A 167 12.08 36.83 -9.19
N ALA A 168 10.98 36.12 -9.42
CA ALA A 168 10.34 35.99 -10.72
C ALA A 168 9.88 37.36 -11.24
N ILE A 169 9.24 38.17 -10.38
CA ILE A 169 8.84 39.55 -10.67
C ILE A 169 10.06 40.40 -11.03
N MET A 170 11.14 40.32 -10.25
CA MET A 170 12.35 41.10 -10.53
C MET A 170 13.04 40.69 -11.84
N LYS A 171 12.97 39.41 -12.22
CA LYS A 171 13.51 38.91 -13.49
C LYS A 171 12.57 39.09 -14.68
N ASN A 172 11.31 39.49 -14.46
CA ASN A 172 10.24 39.53 -15.46
C ASN A 172 10.01 38.15 -16.14
N VAL A 173 10.04 37.08 -15.35
CA VAL A 173 9.81 35.70 -15.81
C VAL A 173 8.65 35.10 -15.01
N SER A 174 7.89 34.17 -15.59
CA SER A 174 6.82 33.51 -14.83
C SER A 174 7.39 32.57 -13.76
N TYR A 175 6.66 32.40 -12.65
CA TYR A 175 7.05 31.48 -11.58
C TYR A 175 7.29 30.05 -12.11
N ALA A 176 6.46 29.57 -13.04
CA ALA A 176 6.57 28.24 -13.62
C ALA A 176 7.86 28.04 -14.44
N GLU A 177 8.25 29.05 -15.23
CA GLU A 177 9.50 29.02 -15.98
C GLU A 177 10.72 29.06 -15.05
N LEU A 178 10.69 29.92 -14.01
CA LEU A 178 11.77 29.99 -13.02
C LEU A 178 11.94 28.67 -12.27
N ALA A 179 10.82 28.08 -11.81
CA ALA A 179 10.82 26.78 -11.16
C ALA A 179 11.39 25.68 -12.06
N THR A 180 11.00 25.65 -13.33
CA THR A 180 11.50 24.68 -14.32
C THR A 180 13.01 24.84 -14.53
N HIS A 181 13.49 26.08 -14.63
CA HIS A 181 14.91 26.38 -14.80
C HIS A 181 15.75 25.90 -13.59
N ILE A 182 15.28 26.15 -12.37
CA ILE A 182 15.94 25.67 -11.13
C ILE A 182 16.04 24.14 -11.14
N LEU A 183 14.95 23.46 -11.49
CA LEU A 183 14.90 22.00 -11.49
C LEU A 183 15.82 21.38 -12.55
N LEU A 184 15.97 22.02 -13.72
CA LEU A 184 16.84 21.54 -14.79
C LEU A 184 18.33 21.70 -14.43
N ASN A 185 18.74 22.83 -13.87
CA ASN A 185 20.15 23.09 -13.59
C ASN A 185 20.71 22.18 -12.49
N ASN A 186 19.92 21.89 -11.47
CA ASN A 186 20.33 21.03 -10.36
C ASN A 186 20.40 19.53 -10.72
N GLN A 187 20.04 19.13 -11.94
CA GLN A 187 20.21 17.75 -12.41
C GLN A 187 21.60 17.47 -12.98
N ASN A 188 22.36 18.51 -13.33
CA ASN A 188 23.63 18.36 -14.04
C ASN A 188 24.85 18.29 -13.11
N GLU A 189 24.67 18.47 -11.79
CA GLU A 189 25.76 18.53 -10.80
C GLU A 189 25.88 17.27 -9.92
N THR A 190 25.09 16.22 -10.18
CA THR A 190 25.22 14.90 -9.54
C THR A 190 25.85 13.88 -10.46
#